data_AF-A0A023FHH7-F1
#
_entry.id   AF-A0A023FHH7-F1
#
_cell.length_a   1.000
_cell.length_b   1.000
_cell.length_c   1.000
_cell.angle_alpha   90.00
_cell.angle_beta   90.00
_cell.angle_gamma   90.00
#
_symmetry.space_group_name_H-M   'P 1'
#
loop_
_entity.id
_entity.type
_entity.pdbx_description
1 polymer ?
#
loop_
_entity_poly.entity_id
_entity_poly.type
_entity_poly.pdbx_seq_one_letter_code
_entity_poly.pdbx_strand_id
1 'polypeptide(L)'
;MAARRIAKSAVDWAAFAERVPAEQKVFFQALKARSDGYLRRVLSLPENPPQIDFAMYRARIGNPALVEQFEKAYKAFHVPYPIEHLSPQIDAEERAAKEEVQTFVLESNERIEQYKKELAKYEAMIPAIHMTMEDFYDSFPDQKIDVDNPTHWPHDGSCDTDDKLDYEDHDDDH
;
A
#
# COMPACT_ATOMS: atom_id res chain seq x y z
N MET A 1 22.22 -9.68 -27.27
CA MET A 1 21.72 -8.31 -27.00
C MET A 1 20.34 -8.35 -26.30
N ALA A 2 19.79 -9.53 -26.01
CA ALA A 2 18.55 -9.80 -25.26
C ALA A 2 18.37 -9.06 -23.95
N ALA A 3 19.47 -8.84 -23.23
CA ALA A 3 19.44 -8.10 -21.96
C ALA A 3 18.96 -6.64 -22.12
N ARG A 4 19.19 -5.98 -23.28
CA ARG A 4 18.85 -4.55 -23.44
C ARG A 4 17.35 -4.24 -23.55
N ARG A 5 16.48 -5.24 -23.78
CA ARG A 5 15.02 -5.03 -23.82
C ARG A 5 14.38 -4.98 -22.43
N ILE A 6 15.00 -5.58 -21.42
CA ILE A 6 14.43 -5.75 -20.07
C ILE A 6 15.28 -5.03 -19.00
N ALA A 7 16.58 -4.82 -19.24
CA ALA A 7 17.54 -4.37 -18.22
C ALA A 7 17.44 -2.89 -17.78
N LYS A 8 16.39 -2.13 -18.14
CA LYS A 8 16.21 -0.78 -17.58
C LYS A 8 15.52 -0.75 -16.20
N SER A 9 14.89 -1.84 -15.77
CA SER A 9 14.26 -1.91 -14.45
C SER A 9 14.56 -3.24 -13.77
N ALA A 10 15.77 -3.38 -13.23
CA ALA A 10 15.98 -4.34 -12.16
C ALA A 10 15.21 -3.81 -10.93
N VAL A 11 13.92 -4.13 -10.84
CA VAL A 11 13.09 -3.77 -9.69
C VAL A 11 13.68 -4.47 -8.48
N ASP A 12 14.06 -3.70 -7.47
CA ASP A 12 14.49 -4.23 -6.19
C ASP A 12 13.26 -4.73 -5.41
N TRP A 13 12.92 -6.00 -5.66
CA TRP A 13 11.78 -6.66 -5.02
C TRP A 13 11.96 -6.82 -3.50
N ALA A 14 13.20 -6.81 -2.99
CA ALA A 14 13.45 -6.92 -1.56
C ALA A 14 13.14 -5.59 -0.86
N ALA A 15 13.70 -4.48 -1.37
CA ALA A 15 13.42 -3.15 -0.84
C ALA A 15 11.93 -2.76 -0.97
N PHE A 16 11.25 -3.23 -2.02
CA PHE A 16 9.82 -3.01 -2.15
C PHE A 16 9.01 -3.83 -1.13
N ALA A 17 9.39 -5.08 -0.88
CA ALA A 17 8.70 -5.94 0.09
C ALA A 17 8.76 -5.39 1.54
N GLU A 18 9.85 -4.70 1.90
CA GLU A 18 10.00 -4.07 3.22
C GLU A 18 9.05 -2.88 3.44
N ARG A 19 8.69 -2.17 2.37
CA ARG A 19 7.83 -0.98 2.45
C ARG A 19 6.33 -1.30 2.40
N VAL A 20 5.96 -2.53 2.02
CA VAL A 20 4.57 -2.93 1.85
C VAL A 20 3.93 -3.23 3.21
N PRO A 21 2.82 -2.56 3.57
CA PRO A 21 2.05 -2.87 4.77
C PRO A 21 1.56 -4.32 4.78
N ALA A 22 1.39 -4.91 5.98
CA ALA A 22 1.00 -6.31 6.13
C ALA A 22 -0.28 -6.68 5.36
N GLU A 23 -1.25 -5.78 5.33
CA GLU A 23 -2.54 -5.95 4.65
C GLU A 23 -2.41 -6.03 3.12
N GLN A 24 -1.39 -5.36 2.55
CA GLN A 24 -1.21 -5.26 1.10
C GLN A 24 -0.24 -6.30 0.53
N LYS A 25 0.32 -7.17 1.39
CA LYS A 25 1.28 -8.22 0.98
C LYS A 25 0.71 -9.15 -0.09
N VAL A 26 -0.59 -9.44 -0.05
CA VAL A 26 -1.25 -10.31 -1.03
C VAL A 26 -1.23 -9.69 -2.43
N PHE A 27 -1.53 -8.39 -2.54
CA PHE A 27 -1.49 -7.66 -3.81
C PHE A 27 -0.06 -7.56 -4.36
N PHE A 28 0.92 -7.32 -3.49
CA PHE A 28 2.32 -7.32 -3.86
C PHE A 28 2.79 -8.66 -4.43
N GLN A 29 2.45 -9.77 -3.76
CA GLN A 29 2.78 -11.11 -4.24
C GLN A 29 2.14 -11.40 -5.60
N ALA A 30 0.88 -10.99 -5.79
CA ALA A 30 0.19 -11.12 -7.08
C ALA A 30 0.86 -10.30 -8.19
N LEU A 31 1.28 -9.06 -7.91
CA LEU A 31 2.00 -8.21 -8.85
C LEU A 31 3.34 -8.83 -9.24
N LYS A 32 4.12 -9.29 -8.26
CA LYS A 32 5.40 -9.97 -8.48
C LYS A 32 5.22 -11.22 -9.34
N ALA A 33 4.26 -12.08 -9.00
CA ALA A 33 3.99 -13.31 -9.75
C ALA A 33 3.61 -13.02 -11.22
N ARG A 34 2.82 -11.97 -11.47
CA ARG A 34 2.49 -11.54 -12.84
C ARG A 34 3.72 -11.04 -13.58
N SER A 35 4.51 -10.15 -12.94
CA SER A 35 5.73 -9.60 -13.53
C SER A 35 6.74 -10.70 -13.91
N ASP A 36 7.04 -11.61 -12.98
CA ASP A 36 7.94 -12.75 -13.21
C ASP A 36 7.38 -13.70 -14.29
N GLY A 37 6.05 -13.89 -14.32
CA GLY A 37 5.37 -14.68 -15.34
C GLY A 37 5.54 -14.10 -16.75
N TYR A 38 5.38 -12.79 -16.91
CA TYR A 38 5.64 -12.11 -18.19
C TYR A 38 7.11 -12.16 -18.57
N LEU A 39 8.01 -11.90 -17.62
CA LEU A 39 9.46 -11.92 -17.84
C LEU A 39 9.90 -13.30 -18.33
N ARG A 40 9.44 -14.39 -17.69
CA ARG A 40 9.75 -15.76 -18.12
C ARG A 40 9.26 -16.04 -19.56
N ARG A 41 8.06 -15.59 -19.91
CA ARG A 41 7.52 -15.74 -21.28
C ARG A 41 8.36 -14.98 -22.31
N VAL A 42 8.76 -13.75 -22.00
CA VAL A 42 9.62 -12.95 -22.89
C VAL A 42 10.99 -13.61 -23.04
N LEU A 43 11.59 -14.11 -21.97
CA LEU A 43 12.88 -14.81 -22.02
C LEU A 43 12.82 -16.15 -22.77
N SER A 44 11.66 -16.82 -22.79
CA SER A 44 11.48 -18.08 -23.52
C SER A 44 11.42 -17.89 -25.04
N LEU A 45 11.13 -16.67 -25.52
CA LEU A 45 11.01 -16.36 -26.93
C LEU A 45 12.36 -15.83 -27.46
N PRO A 46 12.86 -16.36 -28.59
CA PRO A 46 14.09 -15.86 -29.19
C PRO A 46 13.92 -14.41 -29.68
N GLU A 47 15.00 -13.62 -29.65
CA GLU A 47 14.98 -12.19 -30.02
C GLU A 47 14.51 -11.96 -31.47
N ASN A 48 14.88 -12.88 -32.35
CA ASN A 48 14.51 -12.89 -33.76
C ASN A 48 13.68 -14.14 -34.06
N PRO A 49 12.70 -14.06 -34.97
CA PRO A 49 12.01 -15.25 -35.44
C PRO A 49 13.05 -16.24 -36.04
N PRO A 50 12.84 -17.56 -35.86
CA PRO A 50 13.73 -18.55 -36.46
C PRO A 50 13.81 -18.34 -37.98
N GLN A 51 15.02 -18.35 -38.52
CA GLN A 51 15.22 -18.19 -39.96
C GLN A 51 14.61 -19.36 -40.70
N ILE A 52 13.76 -19.06 -41.70
CA ILE A 52 13.17 -20.06 -42.58
C ILE A 52 14.21 -20.45 -43.63
N ASP A 53 14.50 -21.75 -43.76
CA ASP A 53 15.38 -22.28 -44.81
C ASP A 53 14.64 -22.36 -46.15
N PHE A 54 14.62 -21.25 -46.90
CA PHE A 54 14.03 -21.20 -48.24
C PHE A 54 14.82 -22.00 -49.29
N ALA A 55 16.08 -22.39 -49.03
CA ALA A 55 16.87 -23.17 -49.98
C ALA A 55 16.40 -24.62 -50.04
N MET A 56 16.05 -25.20 -48.89
CA MET A 56 15.46 -26.53 -48.79
C MET A 56 14.11 -26.62 -49.53
N TYR A 57 13.27 -25.59 -49.45
CA TYR A 57 11.99 -25.55 -50.17
C TYR A 57 12.14 -25.36 -51.68
N ARG A 58 13.11 -24.55 -52.13
CA ARG A 58 13.44 -24.41 -53.56
C ARG A 58 13.84 -25.75 -54.20
N ALA A 59 14.56 -26.60 -53.47
CA ALA A 59 15.03 -27.88 -53.99
C ALA A 59 13.95 -28.97 -54.08
N ARG A 60 12.84 -28.84 -53.32
CA ARG A 60 11.77 -29.86 -53.25
C ARG A 60 10.49 -29.49 -54.00
N ILE A 61 10.27 -28.20 -54.26
CA ILE A 61 9.04 -27.69 -54.91
C ILE A 61 9.28 -27.59 -56.42
N GLY A 62 8.36 -28.14 -57.21
CA GLY A 62 8.46 -28.14 -58.69
C GLY A 62 8.34 -26.76 -59.35
N ASN A 63 7.89 -25.73 -58.61
CA ASN A 63 7.83 -24.34 -59.07
C ASN A 63 8.64 -23.40 -58.15
N PRO A 64 9.89 -23.07 -58.50
CA PRO A 64 10.76 -22.23 -57.68
C PRO A 64 10.30 -20.76 -57.59
N ALA A 65 9.54 -20.26 -58.58
CA ALA A 65 9.05 -18.89 -58.59
C ALA A 65 8.05 -18.60 -57.45
N LEU A 66 7.32 -19.63 -57.00
CA LEU A 66 6.40 -19.52 -55.87
C LEU A 66 7.17 -19.26 -54.56
N VAL A 67 8.30 -19.94 -54.37
CA VAL A 67 9.14 -19.82 -53.16
C VAL A 67 9.77 -18.42 -53.07
N GLU A 68 10.15 -17.83 -54.21
CA GLU A 68 10.66 -16.45 -54.25
C GLU A 68 9.60 -15.40 -53.90
N GLN A 69 8.35 -15.58 -54.34
CA GLN A 69 7.25 -14.69 -53.97
C GLN A 69 6.98 -14.73 -52.45
N PHE A 70 7.01 -15.92 -51.84
CA PHE A 70 6.85 -16.08 -50.40
C PHE A 70 8.03 -15.51 -49.60
N GLU A 71 9.26 -15.71 -50.06
CA GLU A 71 10.43 -15.09 -49.41
C GLU A 71 10.34 -13.56 -49.43
N LYS A 72 9.93 -12.98 -50.57
CA LYS A 72 9.75 -11.54 -50.71
C LYS A 72 8.63 -11.01 -49.81
N ALA A 73 7.49 -11.68 -49.76
CA ALA A 73 6.37 -11.31 -48.90
C ALA A 73 6.71 -11.42 -47.40
N TYR A 74 7.43 -12.48 -47.01
CA TYR A 74 7.84 -12.70 -45.63
C TYR A 74 8.84 -11.63 -45.16
N LYS A 75 9.82 -11.28 -45.99
CA LYS A 75 10.79 -10.21 -45.70
C LYS A 75 10.15 -8.82 -45.65
N ALA A 76 9.07 -8.60 -46.42
CA ALA A 76 8.34 -7.33 -46.41
C ALA A 76 7.37 -7.21 -45.21
N PHE A 77 6.97 -8.33 -44.61
CA PHE A 77 6.07 -8.34 -43.47
C PHE A 77 6.80 -7.94 -42.19
N HIS A 78 6.37 -6.83 -41.57
CA HIS A 78 6.84 -6.40 -40.27
C HIS A 78 5.69 -6.47 -39.26
N VAL A 79 5.92 -7.14 -38.13
CA VAL A 79 4.97 -7.16 -37.01
C VAL A 79 5.03 -5.80 -36.30
N PRO A 80 3.93 -5.00 -36.30
CA PRO A 80 3.92 -3.73 -35.60
C PRO A 80 4.03 -3.94 -34.09
N TYR A 81 4.77 -3.07 -33.43
CA TYR A 81 4.86 -3.08 -31.97
C TYR A 81 3.54 -2.55 -31.37
N PRO A 82 3.07 -3.08 -30.24
CA PRO A 82 1.87 -2.57 -29.58
C PRO A 82 2.03 -1.08 -29.20
N ILE A 83 0.96 -0.31 -29.36
CA ILE A 83 0.90 1.08 -28.90
C ILE A 83 0.66 1.06 -27.39
N GLU A 84 1.43 1.87 -26.65
CA GLU A 84 1.30 2.02 -25.21
C GLU A 84 0.21 3.05 -24.87
N HIS A 85 -0.75 2.66 -24.02
CA HIS A 85 -1.86 3.53 -23.60
C HIS A 85 -1.93 3.75 -22.08
N LEU A 86 -1.15 3.01 -21.29
CA LEU A 86 -1.25 3.02 -19.82
C LEU A 86 -0.28 3.99 -19.13
N SER A 87 0.79 4.43 -19.79
CA SER A 87 1.74 5.39 -19.23
C SER A 87 1.08 6.66 -18.64
N PRO A 88 0.12 7.34 -19.31
CA PRO A 88 -0.49 8.55 -18.73
C PRO A 88 -1.35 8.26 -17.49
N GLN A 89 -1.91 7.05 -17.37
CA GLN A 89 -2.70 6.66 -16.19
C GLN A 89 -1.78 6.44 -14.99
N ILE A 90 -0.63 5.78 -15.20
CA ILE A 90 0.39 5.56 -14.18
C ILE A 90 0.96 6.90 -13.68
N ASP A 91 1.26 7.82 -14.60
CA ASP A 91 1.78 9.14 -14.24
C ASP A 91 0.77 9.97 -13.43
N ALA A 92 -0.53 9.80 -13.69
CA ALA A 92 -1.60 10.46 -12.95
C ALA A 92 -1.72 9.88 -11.52
N GLU A 93 -1.70 8.56 -11.37
CA GLU A 93 -1.70 7.89 -10.07
C GLU A 93 -0.45 8.25 -9.25
N GLU A 94 0.74 8.31 -9.87
CA GLU A 94 1.97 8.73 -9.20
C GLU A 94 1.87 10.16 -8.67
N ARG A 95 1.25 11.07 -9.43
CA ARG A 95 1.05 12.46 -8.99
C ARG A 95 0.10 12.55 -7.81
N ALA A 96 -1.05 11.87 -7.87
CA ALA A 96 -2.01 11.85 -6.77
C ALA A 96 -1.39 11.28 -5.48
N ALA A 97 -0.66 10.16 -5.58
CA ALA A 97 0.02 9.57 -4.43
C ALA A 97 1.10 10.50 -3.84
N LYS A 98 1.82 11.27 -4.67
CA LYS A 98 2.80 12.25 -4.18
C LYS A 98 2.14 13.39 -3.39
N GLU A 99 0.99 13.85 -3.85
CA GLU A 99 0.22 14.90 -3.16
C GLU A 99 -0.28 14.39 -1.80
N GLU A 100 -0.85 13.19 -1.74
CA GLU A 100 -1.27 12.54 -0.49
C GLU A 100 -0.13 12.31 0.51
N VAL A 101 1.05 11.93 0.02
CA VAL A 101 2.23 11.77 0.89
C VAL A 101 2.70 13.12 1.43
N GLN A 102 2.65 14.19 0.63
CA GLN A 102 3.03 15.52 1.09
C GLN A 102 2.07 16.04 2.17
N THR A 103 0.76 15.88 1.99
CA THR A 103 -0.22 16.27 3.01
C THR A 103 -0.02 15.47 4.30
N PHE A 104 0.18 14.15 4.20
CA PHE A 104 0.45 13.30 5.35
C PHE A 104 1.71 13.72 6.12
N VAL A 105 2.78 14.09 5.42
CA VAL A 105 4.02 14.57 6.07
C VAL A 105 3.79 15.88 6.82
N LEU A 106 3.03 16.82 6.25
CA LEU A 106 2.69 18.08 6.91
C LEU A 106 1.88 17.83 8.19
N GLU A 107 0.79 17.06 8.09
CA GLU A 107 -0.07 16.72 9.23
C GLU A 107 0.69 15.94 10.32
N SER A 108 1.59 15.04 9.92
CA SER A 108 2.43 14.28 10.85
C SER A 108 3.40 15.19 11.62
N ASN A 109 4.02 16.15 10.93
CA ASN A 109 4.91 17.12 11.57
C ASN A 109 4.16 18.00 12.58
N GLU A 110 2.97 18.49 12.23
CA GLU A 110 2.12 19.25 13.16
C GLU A 110 1.77 18.43 14.40
N ARG A 111 1.42 17.14 14.21
CA ARG A 111 1.14 16.22 15.31
C ARG A 111 2.35 15.96 16.20
N ILE A 112 3.54 15.81 15.61
CA ILE A 112 4.80 15.67 16.36
C ILE A 112 5.05 16.91 17.21
N GLU A 113 4.81 18.11 16.69
CA GLU A 113 4.97 19.35 17.46
C GLU A 113 3.99 19.46 18.62
N GLN A 114 2.73 19.05 18.42
CA GLN A 114 1.74 18.97 19.49
C GLN A 114 2.17 18.01 20.60
N TYR A 115 2.57 16.78 20.24
CA TYR A 115 3.04 15.80 21.23
C TYR A 115 4.32 16.25 21.95
N LYS A 116 5.22 16.98 21.30
CA LYS A 116 6.40 17.57 21.97
C LYS A 116 5.99 18.59 23.03
N LYS A 117 4.98 19.42 22.76
CA LYS A 117 4.45 20.37 23.75
C LYS A 117 3.81 19.66 24.93
N GLU A 118 3.04 18.59 24.66
CA GLU A 118 2.44 17.76 25.72
C GLU A 118 3.51 17.06 26.56
N LEU A 119 4.53 16.45 25.93
CA LEU A 119 5.66 15.85 26.64
C LEU A 119 6.38 16.88 27.53
N ALA A 120 6.64 18.09 27.03
CA ALA A 120 7.23 19.16 27.83
C ALA A 120 6.34 19.56 29.02
N LYS A 121 5.01 19.56 28.86
CA LYS A 121 4.06 19.77 29.96
C LYS A 121 4.20 18.67 31.02
N TYR A 122 4.28 17.41 30.61
CA TYR A 122 4.43 16.28 31.54
C TYR A 122 5.81 16.25 32.21
N GLU A 123 6.88 16.60 31.51
CA GLU A 123 8.23 16.70 32.09
C GLU A 123 8.36 17.84 33.12
N ALA A 124 7.65 18.95 32.90
CA ALA A 124 7.61 20.06 33.85
C ALA A 124 6.69 19.79 35.06
N MET A 125 5.85 18.75 35.00
CA MET A 125 4.92 18.40 36.05
C MET A 125 5.63 17.74 37.24
N ILE A 126 5.11 17.99 38.44
CA ILE A 126 5.58 17.32 39.66
C ILE A 126 5.32 15.80 39.51
N PRO A 127 6.26 14.93 39.91
CA PRO A 127 6.04 13.49 39.88
C PRO A 127 4.76 13.11 40.63
N ALA A 128 3.96 12.20 40.07
CA ALA A 128 2.63 11.85 40.59
C ALA A 128 2.63 11.45 42.08
N ILE A 129 3.72 10.87 42.60
CA ILE A 129 3.86 10.46 44.01
C ILE A 129 3.92 11.67 44.97
N HIS A 130 4.36 12.83 44.48
CA HIS A 130 4.52 14.04 45.27
C HIS A 130 3.46 15.11 44.93
N MET A 131 2.55 14.81 44.00
CA MET A 131 1.53 15.73 43.55
C MET A 131 0.38 15.79 44.56
N THR A 132 0.01 16.99 45.00
CA THR A 132 -1.19 17.18 45.82
C THR A 132 -2.44 17.30 44.93
N MET A 133 -3.63 17.16 45.51
CA MET A 133 -4.87 17.30 44.76
C MET A 133 -5.05 18.72 44.18
N GLU A 134 -4.51 19.75 44.85
CA GLU A 134 -4.52 21.14 44.36
C GLU A 134 -3.61 21.29 43.12
N ASP A 135 -2.39 20.75 43.18
CA ASP A 135 -1.46 20.75 42.04
C ASP A 135 -2.00 19.96 40.84
N PHE A 136 -2.76 18.89 41.12
CA PHE A 136 -3.45 18.10 40.10
C PHE A 136 -4.52 18.92 39.38
N TYR A 137 -5.31 19.73 40.10
CA TYR A 137 -6.32 20.59 39.49
C TYR A 137 -5.71 21.73 38.67
N ASP A 138 -4.56 22.27 39.09
CA ASP A 138 -3.86 23.31 38.32
C ASP A 138 -3.27 22.76 37.01
N SER A 139 -2.82 21.50 37.03
CA SER A 139 -2.22 20.85 35.87
C SER A 139 -3.24 20.18 34.93
N PHE A 140 -4.38 19.73 35.47
CA PHE A 140 -5.49 19.09 34.75
C PHE A 140 -6.84 19.75 35.11
N PRO A 141 -7.09 20.98 34.64
CA PRO A 141 -8.32 21.70 34.96
C PRO A 141 -9.58 20.99 34.44
N ASP A 142 -9.49 20.23 33.36
CA ASP A 142 -10.62 19.51 32.76
C ASP A 142 -11.10 18.32 33.61
N GLN A 143 -10.25 17.79 34.50
CA GLN A 143 -10.58 16.68 35.41
C GLN A 143 -10.86 17.17 36.83
N LYS A 144 -10.98 18.48 37.02
CA LYS A 144 -11.31 19.07 38.31
C LYS A 144 -12.71 18.67 38.72
N ILE A 145 -12.86 18.26 39.99
CA ILE A 145 -14.18 18.08 40.59
C ILE A 145 -14.83 19.46 40.73
N ASP A 146 -15.88 19.69 39.94
CA ASP A 146 -16.70 20.88 40.07
C ASP A 146 -17.68 20.70 41.25
N VAL A 147 -17.58 21.58 42.25
CA VAL A 147 -18.45 21.56 43.43
C VAL A 147 -19.85 22.04 43.07
N ASP A 148 -19.97 22.92 42.07
CA ASP A 148 -21.25 23.46 41.61
C ASP A 148 -21.97 22.48 40.66
N ASN A 149 -21.23 21.54 40.06
CA ASN A 149 -21.78 20.51 39.17
C ASN A 149 -21.12 19.14 39.42
N PRO A 150 -21.49 18.44 40.51
CA PRO A 150 -20.87 17.17 40.87
C PRO A 150 -21.25 16.06 39.89
N THR A 151 -20.25 15.30 39.44
CA THR A 151 -20.48 14.08 38.68
C THR A 151 -21.14 13.02 39.56
N HIS A 152 -22.09 12.26 39.02
CA HIS A 152 -22.80 11.22 39.76
C HIS A 152 -22.00 9.91 39.72
N TRP A 153 -22.08 9.11 40.79
CA TRP A 153 -21.51 7.76 40.80
C TRP A 153 -22.08 6.94 39.64
N PRO A 154 -21.27 6.20 38.84
CA PRO A 154 -19.87 5.80 39.06
C PRO A 154 -18.80 6.74 38.47
N HIS A 155 -19.13 7.98 38.16
CA HIS A 155 -18.20 9.01 37.63
C HIS A 155 -17.56 8.65 36.27
N ASP A 156 -18.26 7.86 35.46
CA ASP A 156 -17.86 7.47 34.10
C ASP A 156 -18.48 8.36 33.01
N GLY A 157 -19.24 9.38 33.41
CA GLY A 157 -19.99 10.25 32.49
C GLY A 157 -21.26 9.61 31.92
N SER A 158 -21.61 8.39 32.34
CA SER A 158 -22.93 7.82 32.11
C SER A 158 -23.93 8.45 33.08
N CYS A 159 -25.14 8.74 32.59
CA CYS A 159 -26.26 9.23 33.38
C CYS A 159 -27.29 8.14 33.67
N ASP A 160 -26.94 6.87 33.41
CA ASP A 160 -27.81 5.73 33.71
C ASP A 160 -27.80 5.53 35.23
N THR A 161 -28.76 6.15 35.91
CA THR A 161 -29.15 5.76 37.26
C THR A 161 -29.53 4.28 37.20
N ASP A 162 -28.79 3.46 37.95
CA ASP A 162 -28.95 2.03 38.12
C ASP A 162 -30.24 1.69 38.90
N ASP A 163 -31.39 2.18 38.41
CA ASP A 163 -32.74 1.90 38.91
C ASP A 163 -33.21 0.48 38.59
N LYS A 164 -32.31 -0.38 38.09
CA LYS A 164 -32.52 -1.81 37.88
C LYS A 164 -31.71 -2.66 38.87
N LEU A 165 -31.70 -2.26 40.14
CA LEU A 165 -31.64 -3.26 41.19
C LEU A 165 -33.02 -3.90 41.28
N ASP A 166 -33.30 -4.81 40.34
CA ASP A 166 -34.32 -5.84 40.55
C ASP A 166 -33.85 -6.59 41.80
N TYR A 167 -34.48 -6.28 42.94
CA TYR A 167 -34.44 -7.17 44.09
C TYR A 167 -35.17 -8.43 43.65
N GLU A 168 -34.45 -9.38 43.04
CA GLU A 168 -34.91 -10.76 42.96
C GLU A 168 -35.07 -11.22 44.40
N ASP A 169 -36.31 -11.16 44.91
CA ASP A 169 -36.74 -11.96 46.04
C ASP A 169 -36.48 -13.41 45.64
N HIS A 170 -35.32 -13.93 46.04
CA HIS A 170 -35.15 -15.35 46.18
C HIS A 170 -36.08 -15.77 47.31
N ASP A 171 -37.30 -16.15 46.93
CA ASP A 171 -38.18 -16.97 47.75
C ASP A 171 -37.35 -18.20 48.19
N ASP A 172 -36.85 -18.14 49.42
CA ASP A 172 -36.29 -19.28 50.13
C ASP A 172 -37.46 -20.24 50.39
N ASP A 173 -37.58 -21.27 49.56
CA ASP A 173 -38.45 -22.42 49.76
C ASP A 173 -38.14 -23.07 51.13
N HIS A 174 -39.07 -22.92 52.08
CA HIS A 174 -39.23 -23.78 53.25
C HIS A 174 -40.68 -24.21 53.44
#